data_AF-A0A6A9SGC3-F1
#
_entry.id   AF-A0A6A9SGC3-F1
#
_cell.length_a   1.000
_cell.length_b   1.000
_cell.length_c   1.000
_cell.angle_alpha   90.00
_cell.angle_beta   90.00
_cell.angle_gamma   90.00
#
_symmetry.space_group_name_H-M   'P 1'
#
loop_
_entity.id
_entity.type
_entity.pdbx_description
1 polymer ?
#
loop_
_entity_poly.entity_id
_entity_poly.type
_entity_poly.pdbx_seq_one_letter_code
_entity_poly.pdbx_strand_id
1 'polypeptide(L)'
;MSGGKSWPRQRGEIDAYNAFLSAYPARNSDRGFSDEGYRLTNFFPTINNSFTETAVEPDFSLYDGETLILAEVKQGNNIEPRDVEQAKRLDSVSIDAAEEYIDKIDVDGRFGLSGNVFSTEPLVYYDDLDSDYVDDCRNKWEDCREQLEELEEYCPVLGREGEQTLQLLAGEFGSDHLQEWLTAGIEMAETPRVTVTMTDGLEIESIAVTICRFWGDRAVSEPVTVGVSELRTHFNYRDLEPGRVKSAFDLLDELGACDRVEKREIEFTPGHMPEILNIESLITDRSGDEDQESLDDFF
;
A
#
# COMPACT_ATOMS: atom_id res chain seq x y z
N MET A 1 -1.19 -19.24 -8.73
CA MET A 1 0.14 -19.07 -9.37
C MET A 1 0.98 -18.22 -8.45
N SER A 2 2.26 -18.53 -8.28
CA SER A 2 3.16 -17.77 -7.39
C SER A 2 3.24 -16.33 -7.86
N GLY A 3 2.61 -15.40 -7.14
CA GLY A 3 2.80 -13.97 -7.35
C GLY A 3 4.29 -13.67 -7.20
N GLY A 4 4.96 -13.41 -8.33
CA GLY A 4 6.41 -13.36 -8.40
C GLY A 4 6.98 -12.30 -7.46
N LYS A 5 8.14 -12.59 -6.89
CA LYS A 5 8.99 -11.69 -6.10
C LYS A 5 9.56 -10.52 -6.92
N SER A 6 8.96 -10.21 -8.07
CA SER A 6 9.57 -9.32 -9.04
C SER A 6 9.32 -7.86 -8.65
N TRP A 7 10.37 -7.04 -8.77
CA TRP A 7 10.29 -5.61 -8.52
C TRP A 7 9.16 -4.89 -9.26
N PRO A 8 8.84 -5.19 -10.54
CA PRO A 8 7.71 -4.56 -11.23
C PRO A 8 6.36 -4.71 -10.51
N ARG A 9 6.12 -5.87 -9.89
CA ARG A 9 4.90 -6.11 -9.11
C ARG A 9 4.90 -5.26 -7.83
N GLN A 10 5.99 -5.30 -7.08
CA GLN A 10 6.12 -4.51 -5.84
C GLN A 10 6.04 -3.01 -6.10
N ARG A 11 6.65 -2.55 -7.20
CA ARG A 11 6.58 -1.17 -7.64
C ARG A 11 5.14 -0.77 -7.98
N GLY A 12 4.42 -1.60 -8.72
CA GLY A 12 3.02 -1.29 -9.04
C GLY A 12 2.11 -1.25 -7.81
N GLU A 13 2.36 -2.09 -6.82
CA GLU A 13 1.68 -2.04 -5.52
C GLU A 13 1.99 -0.72 -4.78
N ILE A 14 3.27 -0.32 -4.70
CA ILE A 14 3.69 0.96 -4.12
C ILE A 14 3.10 2.15 -4.90
N ASP A 15 3.07 2.09 -6.22
CA ASP A 15 2.52 3.15 -7.06
C ASP A 15 1.00 3.27 -6.83
N ALA A 16 0.26 2.16 -6.71
CA ALA A 16 -1.16 2.14 -6.37
C ALA A 16 -1.45 2.72 -4.98
N TYR A 17 -0.63 2.38 -3.97
CA TYR A 17 -0.71 2.99 -2.64
C TYR A 17 -0.54 4.52 -2.70
N ASN A 18 0.46 5.00 -3.44
CA ASN A 18 0.71 6.42 -3.57
C ASN A 18 -0.38 7.12 -4.39
N ALA A 19 -0.95 6.45 -5.41
CA ALA A 19 -2.08 6.96 -6.17
C ALA A 19 -3.31 7.17 -5.27
N PHE A 20 -3.70 6.16 -4.48
CA PHE A 20 -4.78 6.28 -3.50
C PHE A 20 -4.54 7.43 -2.53
N LEU A 21 -3.35 7.50 -1.92
CA LEU A 21 -2.98 8.55 -0.97
C LEU A 21 -2.91 9.95 -1.61
N SER A 22 -2.83 10.05 -2.93
CA SER A 22 -2.88 11.34 -3.62
C SER A 22 -4.26 12.00 -3.54
N ALA A 23 -5.32 11.24 -3.24
CA ALA A 23 -6.65 11.76 -2.92
C ALA A 23 -6.74 12.35 -1.50
N TYR A 24 -5.72 12.18 -0.66
CA TYR A 24 -5.75 12.66 0.73
C TYR A 24 -5.70 14.20 0.82
N PRO A 25 -4.70 14.89 0.24
CA PRO A 25 -4.80 16.30 -0.05
C PRO A 25 -5.38 16.50 -1.46
N ALA A 26 -6.58 17.07 -1.60
CA ALA A 26 -7.07 17.37 -2.93
C ALA A 26 -6.26 18.52 -3.56
N ARG A 27 -5.92 18.36 -4.84
CA ARG A 27 -5.01 19.29 -5.53
C ARG A 27 -5.73 20.55 -6.03
N ASN A 28 -6.98 20.40 -6.46
CA ASN A 28 -7.77 21.45 -7.12
C ASN A 28 -9.22 21.56 -6.60
N SER A 29 -9.60 20.76 -5.60
CA SER A 29 -10.92 20.79 -4.98
C SER A 29 -10.77 20.78 -3.46
N ASP A 30 -11.76 21.31 -2.73
CA ASP A 30 -11.84 21.19 -1.27
C ASP A 30 -12.57 19.89 -0.91
N ARG A 31 -12.15 18.76 -1.50
CA ARG A 31 -12.86 17.47 -1.45
C ARG A 31 -11.92 16.28 -1.20
N GLY A 32 -10.70 16.51 -0.75
CA GLY A 32 -9.81 15.42 -0.38
C GLY A 32 -10.21 14.83 0.97
N PHE A 33 -9.69 13.65 1.31
CA PHE A 33 -9.95 13.07 2.64
C PHE A 33 -9.61 14.03 3.78
N SER A 34 -8.51 14.77 3.66
CA SER A 34 -8.14 15.75 4.69
C SER A 34 -9.09 16.95 4.81
N ASP A 35 -9.76 17.33 3.71
CA ASP A 35 -10.72 18.45 3.65
C ASP A 35 -12.06 18.05 4.27
N GLU A 36 -12.48 16.80 4.09
CA GLU A 36 -13.64 16.20 4.77
C GLU A 36 -13.35 15.77 6.22
N GLY A 37 -12.21 16.19 6.78
CA GLY A 37 -11.89 16.01 8.20
C GLY A 37 -11.17 14.70 8.54
N TYR A 38 -11.05 13.76 7.59
CA TYR A 38 -10.34 12.51 7.82
C TYR A 38 -8.85 12.75 8.09
N ARG A 39 -8.31 11.93 8.99
CA ARG A 39 -6.87 11.84 9.29
C ARG A 39 -6.39 10.46 8.94
N LEU A 40 -5.33 10.40 8.13
CA LEU A 40 -4.62 9.14 7.89
C LEU A 40 -3.94 8.73 9.19
N THR A 41 -4.53 7.75 9.88
CA THR A 41 -4.11 7.38 11.23
C THR A 41 -2.86 6.52 11.19
N ASN A 42 -2.90 5.40 10.47
CA ASN A 42 -1.75 4.51 10.25
C ASN A 42 -1.73 3.93 8.82
N PHE A 43 -0.51 3.57 8.41
CA PHE A 43 -0.20 2.69 7.28
C PHE A 43 -0.14 1.26 7.81
N PHE A 44 -0.72 0.32 7.07
CA PHE A 44 -0.71 -1.12 7.31
C PHE A 44 -1.05 -1.50 8.77
N PRO A 45 -2.17 -1.01 9.35
CA PRO A 45 -2.50 -1.31 10.72
C PRO A 45 -2.95 -2.76 10.93
N THR A 46 -2.70 -3.26 12.14
CA THR A 46 -3.26 -4.54 12.62
C THR A 46 -4.38 -4.26 13.62
N ILE A 47 -5.60 -4.63 13.27
CA ILE A 47 -6.81 -4.48 14.11
C ILE A 47 -7.19 -5.85 14.66
N ASN A 48 -7.10 -6.01 15.98
CA ASN A 48 -7.55 -7.23 16.63
C ASN A 48 -9.07 -7.19 16.74
N ASN A 49 -9.73 -8.18 16.14
CA ASN A 49 -11.18 -8.29 16.21
C ASN A 49 -11.55 -9.61 16.90
N SER A 50 -12.25 -9.55 18.02
CA SER A 50 -12.61 -10.75 18.79
C SER A 50 -13.54 -11.71 18.05
N PHE A 51 -14.18 -11.23 16.98
CA PHE A 51 -15.08 -12.02 16.14
C PHE A 51 -14.37 -12.78 15.01
N THR A 52 -13.07 -12.55 14.79
CA THR A 52 -12.27 -13.25 13.78
C THR A 52 -11.14 -14.04 14.42
N GLU A 53 -10.69 -15.11 13.75
CA GLU A 53 -9.58 -15.93 14.24
C GLU A 53 -8.22 -15.23 14.09
N THR A 54 -8.12 -14.33 13.11
CA THR A 54 -6.93 -13.54 12.81
C THR A 54 -7.24 -12.05 12.88
N ALA A 55 -6.22 -11.24 13.13
CA ALA A 55 -6.35 -9.80 13.05
C ALA A 55 -6.74 -9.36 11.63
N VAL A 56 -7.38 -8.21 11.51
CA VAL A 56 -7.73 -7.57 10.24
C VAL A 56 -6.65 -6.55 9.91
N GLU A 57 -6.17 -6.57 8.67
CA GLU A 57 -4.99 -5.82 8.23
C GLU A 57 -5.35 -5.09 6.93
N PRO A 58 -6.02 -3.91 7.00
CA PRO A 58 -6.17 -3.05 5.83
C PRO A 58 -4.84 -2.38 5.49
N ASP A 59 -4.72 -1.88 4.26
CA ASP A 59 -3.55 -1.08 3.87
C ASP A 59 -3.52 0.28 4.56
N PHE A 60 -4.67 0.95 4.69
CA PHE A 60 -4.77 2.25 5.35
C PHE A 60 -5.97 2.35 6.27
N SER A 61 -5.83 3.18 7.30
CA SER A 61 -6.93 3.55 8.19
C SER A 61 -7.07 5.06 8.26
N LEU A 62 -8.27 5.57 7.97
CA LEU A 62 -8.59 6.99 8.05
C LEU A 62 -9.72 7.23 9.05
N TYR A 63 -9.60 8.28 9.85
CA TYR A 63 -10.58 8.58 10.90
C TYR A 63 -10.87 10.07 10.99
N ASP A 64 -12.14 10.45 11.06
CA ASP A 64 -12.60 11.84 11.14
C ASP A 64 -13.04 12.27 12.55
N GLY A 65 -13.06 11.34 13.52
CA GLY A 65 -13.61 11.56 14.86
C GLY A 65 -14.89 10.77 15.14
N GLU A 66 -15.51 10.18 14.12
CA GLU A 66 -16.74 9.40 14.23
C GLU A 66 -16.69 8.12 13.39
N THR A 67 -16.22 8.21 12.15
CA THR A 67 -16.16 7.13 11.15
C THR A 67 -14.73 6.66 10.94
N LEU A 68 -14.49 5.36 11.08
CA LEU A 68 -13.23 4.71 10.71
C LEU A 68 -13.35 4.07 9.32
N ILE A 69 -12.63 4.62 8.35
CA ILE A 69 -12.48 4.01 7.03
C ILE A 69 -11.33 2.99 7.08
N LEU A 70 -11.60 1.78 6.58
CA LEU A 70 -10.63 0.71 6.41
C LEU A 70 -10.41 0.50 4.92
N ALA A 71 -9.30 1.02 4.39
CA ALA A 71 -9.02 1.01 2.97
C ALA A 71 -8.04 -0.10 2.61
N GLU A 72 -8.43 -0.90 1.63
CA GLU A 72 -7.59 -1.87 0.93
C GLU A 72 -7.30 -1.35 -0.47
N VAL A 73 -6.06 -1.48 -0.94
CA VAL A 73 -5.61 -1.05 -2.25
C VAL A 73 -5.12 -2.24 -3.05
N LYS A 74 -5.67 -2.36 -4.25
CA LYS A 74 -5.33 -3.40 -5.22
C LYS A 74 -4.66 -2.78 -6.43
N GLN A 75 -3.64 -3.47 -6.91
CA GLN A 75 -3.02 -3.17 -8.19
C GLN A 75 -3.71 -3.98 -9.30
N GLY A 76 -3.92 -3.35 -10.46
CA GLY A 76 -4.39 -4.02 -11.67
C GLY A 76 -5.91 -4.00 -11.81
N ASN A 77 -6.37 -4.71 -12.84
CA ASN A 77 -7.74 -4.67 -13.33
C ASN A 77 -8.43 -6.03 -13.24
N ASN A 78 -8.28 -6.72 -12.12
CA ASN A 78 -8.94 -8.00 -11.89
C ASN A 78 -9.44 -8.06 -10.46
N ILE A 79 -10.74 -8.31 -10.31
CA ILE A 79 -11.35 -8.63 -9.02
C ILE A 79 -11.09 -10.12 -8.83
N GLU A 80 -10.45 -10.52 -7.73
CA GLU A 80 -10.12 -11.93 -7.47
C GLU A 80 -10.85 -12.45 -6.23
N PRO A 81 -11.03 -13.79 -6.10
CA PRO A 81 -11.70 -14.35 -4.92
C PRO A 81 -11.04 -13.95 -3.59
N ARG A 82 -9.72 -13.73 -3.58
CA ARG A 82 -8.98 -13.25 -2.41
C ARG A 82 -9.34 -11.81 -2.02
N ASP A 83 -9.78 -10.99 -2.98
CA ASP A 83 -10.20 -9.62 -2.71
C ASP A 83 -11.54 -9.63 -1.97
N VAL A 84 -12.45 -10.53 -2.37
CA VAL A 84 -13.71 -10.79 -1.66
C VAL A 84 -13.45 -11.30 -0.23
N GLU A 85 -12.53 -12.24 -0.06
CA GLU A 85 -12.14 -12.72 1.28
C GLU A 85 -11.57 -11.59 2.15
N GLN A 86 -10.78 -10.69 1.56
CA GLN A 86 -10.26 -9.53 2.27
C GLN A 86 -11.37 -8.53 2.62
N ALA A 87 -12.27 -8.20 1.68
CA ALA A 87 -13.41 -7.32 1.93
C ALA A 87 -14.30 -7.85 3.07
N LYS A 88 -14.59 -9.16 3.08
CA LYS A 88 -15.29 -9.83 4.19
C LYS A 88 -14.61 -9.63 5.54
N ARG A 89 -13.27 -9.69 5.57
CA ARG A 89 -12.50 -9.46 6.80
C ARG A 89 -12.59 -8.00 7.25
N LEU A 90 -12.52 -7.05 6.32
CA LEU A 90 -12.66 -5.62 6.61
C LEU A 90 -14.04 -5.30 7.18
N ASP A 91 -15.10 -5.76 6.52
CA ASP A 91 -16.50 -5.59 6.96
C ASP A 91 -16.78 -6.24 8.32
N SER A 92 -16.04 -7.29 8.69
CA SER A 92 -16.21 -7.94 9.99
C SER A 92 -15.76 -7.10 11.19
N VAL A 93 -15.00 -6.01 10.97
CA VAL A 93 -14.46 -5.19 12.07
C VAL A 93 -15.59 -4.55 12.86
N SER A 94 -15.73 -4.98 14.12
CA SER A 94 -16.73 -4.42 15.02
C SER A 94 -16.34 -3.02 15.51
N ILE A 95 -17.34 -2.23 15.91
CA ILE A 95 -17.13 -0.91 16.54
C ILE A 95 -16.22 -1.04 17.76
N ASP A 96 -16.42 -2.02 18.64
CA ASP A 96 -15.58 -2.24 19.83
C ASP A 96 -14.10 -2.45 19.44
N ALA A 97 -13.84 -3.25 18.40
CA ALA A 97 -12.48 -3.48 17.90
C ALA A 97 -11.86 -2.22 17.29
N ALA A 98 -12.67 -1.41 16.60
CA ALA A 98 -12.26 -0.13 16.07
C ALA A 98 -11.93 0.88 17.18
N GLU A 99 -12.75 0.98 18.22
CA GLU A 99 -12.48 1.83 19.39
C GLU A 99 -11.18 1.42 20.10
N GLU A 100 -11.00 0.11 20.37
CA GLU A 100 -9.76 -0.40 20.97
C GLU A 100 -8.53 -0.07 20.12
N TYR A 101 -8.66 -0.16 18.79
CA TYR A 101 -7.60 0.20 17.86
C TYR A 101 -7.28 1.70 17.91
N ILE A 102 -8.29 2.57 17.85
CA ILE A 102 -8.15 4.03 17.89
C ILE A 102 -7.50 4.48 19.21
N ASP A 103 -7.93 3.91 20.33
CA ASP A 103 -7.34 4.17 21.66
C ASP A 103 -5.87 3.74 21.71
N LYS A 104 -5.56 2.55 21.17
CA LYS A 104 -4.19 2.00 21.16
C LYS A 104 -3.21 2.88 20.39
N ILE A 105 -3.66 3.53 19.31
CA ILE A 105 -2.80 4.38 18.48
C ILE A 105 -2.77 5.85 18.92
N ASP A 106 -3.47 6.20 20.02
CA ASP A 106 -3.52 7.55 20.62
C ASP A 106 -3.91 8.63 19.60
N VAL A 107 -5.04 8.43 18.91
CA VAL A 107 -5.52 9.38 17.88
C VAL A 107 -5.76 10.78 18.48
N ASP A 108 -6.31 10.88 19.68
CA ASP A 108 -6.52 12.17 20.36
C ASP A 108 -5.19 12.89 20.58
N GLY A 109 -4.18 12.22 21.13
CA GLY A 109 -2.85 12.81 21.33
C GLY A 109 -2.14 13.19 20.03
N ARG A 110 -2.35 12.43 18.94
CA ARG A 110 -1.67 12.64 17.65
C ARG A 110 -2.36 13.66 16.75
N PHE A 111 -3.69 13.71 16.77
CA PHE A 111 -4.50 14.45 15.80
C PHE A 111 -5.53 15.38 16.42
N GLY A 112 -5.77 15.31 17.74
CA GLY A 112 -6.77 16.10 18.43
C GLY A 112 -8.21 15.72 18.09
N LEU A 113 -8.42 14.50 17.60
CA LEU A 113 -9.74 13.94 17.37
C LEU A 113 -10.14 13.15 18.62
N SER A 114 -11.13 13.69 19.34
CA SER A 114 -11.74 13.02 20.49
C SER A 114 -13.13 12.53 20.10
N GLY A 115 -13.40 11.24 20.23
CA GLY A 115 -14.69 10.67 19.88
C GLY A 115 -14.69 9.17 20.07
N ASN A 116 -15.88 8.61 20.27
CA ASN A 116 -16.12 7.18 20.15
C ASN A 116 -16.24 6.84 18.67
N VAL A 117 -15.88 5.62 18.27
CA VAL A 117 -16.13 5.17 16.89
C VAL A 117 -17.62 4.86 16.78
N PHE A 118 -18.30 5.49 15.83
CA PHE A 118 -19.73 5.28 15.59
C PHE A 118 -19.98 4.36 14.40
N SER A 119 -19.06 4.34 13.44
CA SER A 119 -19.15 3.51 12.23
C SER A 119 -17.77 3.08 11.75
N THR A 120 -17.76 1.93 11.10
CA THR A 120 -16.62 1.38 10.36
C THR A 120 -17.04 1.19 8.92
N GLU A 121 -16.30 1.77 7.99
CA GLU A 121 -16.63 1.78 6.57
C GLU A 121 -15.48 1.14 5.79
N PRO A 122 -15.58 -0.14 5.41
CA PRO A 122 -14.58 -0.78 4.56
C PRO A 122 -14.65 -0.20 3.14
N LEU A 123 -13.52 -0.20 2.44
CA LEU A 123 -13.50 0.06 1.00
C LEU A 123 -12.35 -0.69 0.33
N VAL A 124 -12.52 -1.00 -0.95
CA VAL A 124 -11.44 -1.51 -1.80
C VAL A 124 -11.24 -0.55 -2.96
N TYR A 125 -10.03 -0.07 -3.13
CA TYR A 125 -9.60 0.75 -4.26
C TYR A 125 -8.77 -0.07 -5.23
N TYR A 126 -9.08 0.01 -6.52
CA TYR A 126 -8.27 -0.56 -7.59
C TYR A 126 -7.69 0.56 -8.47
N ASP A 127 -6.37 0.62 -8.63
CA ASP A 127 -5.72 1.72 -9.39
C ASP A 127 -6.04 1.69 -10.90
N ASP A 128 -6.32 0.51 -11.45
CA ASP A 128 -6.56 0.30 -12.89
C ASP A 128 -8.02 -0.06 -13.23
N LEU A 129 -8.97 0.24 -12.33
CA LEU A 129 -10.40 0.10 -12.63
C LEU A 129 -11.06 1.45 -12.90
N ASP A 130 -11.91 1.46 -13.92
CA ASP A 130 -12.82 2.54 -14.28
C ASP A 130 -14.26 2.00 -14.47
N SER A 131 -15.21 2.91 -14.72
CA SER A 131 -16.62 2.59 -14.92
C SER A 131 -16.86 1.74 -16.15
N ASP A 132 -16.08 1.91 -17.23
CA ASP A 132 -16.16 1.08 -18.44
C ASP A 132 -15.81 -0.38 -18.11
N TYR A 133 -14.77 -0.60 -17.29
CA TYR A 133 -14.44 -1.94 -16.78
C TYR A 133 -15.58 -2.51 -15.94
N VAL A 134 -16.12 -1.73 -14.99
CA VAL A 134 -17.19 -2.21 -14.10
C VAL A 134 -18.44 -2.57 -14.91
N ASP A 135 -18.80 -1.77 -15.91
CA ASP A 135 -19.88 -2.05 -16.84
C ASP A 135 -19.63 -3.34 -17.63
N ASP A 136 -18.41 -3.55 -18.11
CA ASP A 136 -18.02 -4.78 -18.80
C ASP A 136 -18.04 -6.00 -17.88
N CYS A 137 -17.56 -5.85 -16.65
CA CYS A 137 -17.59 -6.88 -15.61
C CYS A 137 -19.04 -7.32 -15.34
N ARG A 138 -19.95 -6.36 -15.10
CA ARG A 138 -21.38 -6.65 -14.85
C ARG A 138 -22.09 -7.28 -16.05
N ASN A 139 -21.76 -6.89 -17.28
CA ASN A 139 -22.59 -7.20 -18.45
C ASN A 139 -22.00 -8.25 -19.40
N LYS A 140 -20.67 -8.45 -19.40
CA LYS A 140 -19.97 -9.25 -20.42
C LYS A 140 -19.24 -10.46 -19.85
N TRP A 141 -18.75 -10.42 -18.61
CA TRP A 141 -17.88 -11.46 -18.05
C TRP A 141 -18.54 -12.11 -16.83
N GLU A 142 -19.09 -13.32 -17.01
CA GLU A 142 -19.85 -14.03 -15.98
C GLU A 142 -19.07 -14.21 -14.67
N ASP A 143 -17.83 -14.70 -14.74
CA ASP A 143 -16.97 -14.91 -13.56
C ASP A 143 -16.67 -13.57 -12.83
N CYS A 144 -16.42 -12.49 -13.58
CA CYS A 144 -16.16 -11.17 -13.02
C CYS A 144 -17.42 -10.62 -12.35
N ARG A 145 -18.59 -10.74 -13.00
CA ARG A 145 -19.87 -10.31 -12.45
C ARG A 145 -20.12 -10.97 -11.09
N GLU A 146 -19.95 -12.28 -10.99
CA GLU A 146 -20.17 -13.01 -9.73
C GLU A 146 -19.24 -12.48 -8.62
N GLN A 147 -17.96 -12.25 -8.93
CA GLN A 147 -16.99 -11.73 -7.97
C GLN A 147 -17.27 -10.28 -7.58
N LEU A 148 -17.68 -9.43 -8.52
CA LEU A 148 -18.07 -8.06 -8.25
C LEU A 148 -19.32 -8.02 -7.38
N GLU A 149 -20.37 -8.77 -7.73
CA GLU A 149 -21.61 -8.84 -6.94
C GLU A 149 -21.32 -9.33 -5.51
N GLU A 150 -20.46 -10.34 -5.34
CA GLU A 150 -20.06 -10.82 -4.02
C GLU A 150 -19.20 -9.79 -3.26
N LEU A 151 -18.31 -9.07 -3.93
CA LEU A 151 -17.50 -8.01 -3.31
C LEU A 151 -18.37 -6.85 -2.79
N GLU A 152 -19.38 -6.45 -3.57
CA GLU A 152 -20.34 -5.38 -3.25
C GLU A 152 -21.18 -5.67 -2.00
N GLU A 153 -21.33 -6.94 -1.60
CA GLU A 153 -22.02 -7.29 -0.36
C GLU A 153 -21.26 -6.86 0.90
N TYR A 154 -19.94 -6.66 0.81
CA TYR A 154 -19.06 -6.38 1.95
C TYR A 154 -18.36 -5.04 1.85
N CYS A 155 -18.07 -4.53 0.66
CA CYS A 155 -17.48 -3.22 0.54
C CYS A 155 -17.82 -2.50 -0.79
N PRO A 156 -17.89 -1.16 -0.76
CA PRO A 156 -17.82 -0.35 -1.96
C PRO A 156 -16.47 -0.47 -2.67
N VAL A 157 -16.53 -0.43 -4.00
CA VAL A 157 -15.38 -0.50 -4.91
C VAL A 157 -15.11 0.89 -5.47
N LEU A 158 -13.90 1.38 -5.22
CA LEU A 158 -13.40 2.60 -5.80
C LEU A 158 -12.40 2.30 -6.90
N GLY A 159 -12.30 3.22 -7.84
CA GLY A 159 -11.25 3.18 -8.85
C GLY A 159 -10.92 4.57 -9.35
N ARG A 160 -10.25 4.61 -10.49
CA ARG A 160 -9.74 5.83 -11.11
C ARG A 160 -10.50 6.10 -12.40
N GLU A 161 -11.38 7.10 -12.35
CA GLU A 161 -12.04 7.66 -13.52
C GLU A 161 -11.12 8.63 -14.27
N GLY A 162 -10.96 8.38 -15.57
CA GLY A 162 -9.96 9.04 -16.38
C GLY A 162 -8.55 8.84 -15.81
N GLU A 163 -7.70 9.86 -15.86
CA GLU A 163 -6.34 9.77 -15.32
C GLU A 163 -6.24 10.20 -13.84
N GLN A 164 -7.24 10.88 -13.28
CA GLN A 164 -7.03 11.70 -12.08
C GLN A 164 -8.25 11.83 -11.15
N THR A 165 -9.29 11.01 -11.26
CA THR A 165 -10.43 11.11 -10.34
C THR A 165 -10.63 9.81 -9.59
N LEU A 166 -10.44 9.81 -8.27
CA LEU A 166 -10.87 8.70 -7.42
C LEU A 166 -12.37 8.78 -7.25
N GLN A 167 -13.08 7.70 -7.58
CA GLN A 167 -14.55 7.68 -7.56
C GLN A 167 -15.09 6.32 -7.13
N LEU A 168 -16.26 6.34 -6.52
CA LEU A 168 -17.06 5.13 -6.28
C LEU A 168 -17.56 4.58 -7.62
N LEU A 169 -17.21 3.33 -7.92
CA LEU A 169 -17.59 2.65 -9.16
C LEU A 169 -18.71 1.61 -8.94
N ALA A 170 -18.74 0.98 -7.77
CA ALA A 170 -19.70 -0.07 -7.41
C ALA A 170 -19.88 -0.19 -5.89
N GLY A 171 -20.96 -0.83 -5.46
CA GLY A 171 -21.35 -0.96 -4.06
C GLY A 171 -21.90 0.33 -3.44
N GLU A 172 -22.21 0.27 -2.15
CA GLU A 172 -22.77 1.38 -1.38
C GLU A 172 -22.07 1.49 -0.02
N PHE A 173 -21.84 2.72 0.44
CA PHE A 173 -21.42 2.99 1.82
C PHE A 173 -22.62 3.00 2.77
N GLY A 174 -22.39 2.67 4.05
CA GLY A 174 -23.41 2.86 5.09
C GLY A 174 -23.70 4.33 5.37
N SER A 175 -22.72 5.19 5.14
CA SER A 175 -22.80 6.64 5.28
C SER A 175 -23.26 7.33 3.99
N ASP A 176 -24.43 7.98 4.05
CA ASP A 176 -24.96 8.82 2.95
C ASP A 176 -23.95 9.91 2.52
N HIS A 177 -23.19 10.46 3.47
CA HIS A 177 -22.19 11.48 3.18
C HIS A 177 -21.02 10.91 2.37
N LEU A 178 -20.46 9.76 2.77
CA LEU A 178 -19.41 9.09 2.02
C LEU A 178 -19.90 8.68 0.63
N GLN A 179 -21.12 8.15 0.56
CA GLN A 179 -21.77 7.77 -0.68
C GLN A 179 -21.84 8.95 -1.66
N GLU A 180 -22.42 10.09 -1.24
CA GLU A 180 -22.57 11.27 -2.09
C GLU A 180 -21.21 11.86 -2.50
N TRP A 181 -20.27 11.97 -1.56
CA TRP A 181 -18.97 12.57 -1.80
C TRP A 181 -18.12 11.75 -2.76
N LEU A 182 -17.99 10.43 -2.53
CA LEU A 182 -17.17 9.55 -3.37
C LEU A 182 -17.84 9.22 -4.70
N THR A 183 -19.17 9.27 -4.78
CA THR A 183 -19.87 9.28 -6.08
C THR A 183 -19.55 10.54 -6.88
N ALA A 184 -19.39 11.70 -6.23
CA ALA A 184 -19.03 12.94 -6.91
C ALA A 184 -17.54 12.99 -7.32
N GLY A 185 -16.70 12.18 -6.67
CA GLY A 185 -15.29 11.98 -6.99
C GLY A 185 -14.33 13.00 -6.36
N ILE A 186 -13.08 12.57 -6.20
CA ILE A 186 -11.95 13.35 -5.68
C ILE A 186 -10.89 13.52 -6.76
N GLU A 187 -10.52 14.76 -7.07
CA GLU A 187 -9.41 15.04 -7.98
C GLU A 187 -8.06 14.72 -7.32
N MET A 188 -7.38 13.73 -7.89
CA MET A 188 -6.07 13.24 -7.51
C MET A 188 -4.95 14.06 -8.15
N ALA A 189 -3.75 13.95 -7.60
CA ALA A 189 -2.58 14.58 -8.19
C ALA A 189 -2.04 13.76 -9.38
N GLU A 190 -1.89 14.39 -10.55
CA GLU A 190 -1.21 13.81 -11.73
C GLU A 190 0.14 13.13 -11.41
N THR A 191 0.89 13.68 -10.46
CA THR A 191 2.12 13.07 -9.96
C THR A 191 2.00 12.93 -8.45
N PRO A 192 1.58 11.75 -7.96
CA PRO A 192 1.50 11.47 -6.54
C PRO A 192 2.82 11.73 -5.84
N ARG A 193 2.75 12.27 -4.62
CA ARG A 193 3.93 12.34 -3.76
C ARG A 193 4.23 10.95 -3.23
N VAL A 194 5.49 10.55 -3.30
CA VAL A 194 5.95 9.29 -2.71
C VAL A 194 5.86 9.39 -1.19
N THR A 195 4.86 8.71 -0.64
CA THR A 195 4.57 8.61 0.79
C THR A 195 4.86 7.20 1.29
N VAL A 196 4.46 6.18 0.51
CA VAL A 196 4.81 4.78 0.73
C VAL A 196 5.98 4.41 -0.15
N THR A 197 6.98 3.72 0.40
CA THR A 197 8.18 3.29 -0.33
C THR A 197 8.44 1.79 -0.27
N MET A 198 7.75 1.07 0.60
CA MET A 198 7.84 -0.38 0.78
C MET A 198 6.45 -1.00 0.67
N THR A 199 6.36 -2.25 0.22
CA THR A 199 5.12 -3.02 0.25
C THR A 199 4.71 -3.36 1.67
N ASP A 200 3.42 -3.63 1.92
CA ASP A 200 2.94 -4.12 3.23
C ASP A 200 3.69 -5.38 3.64
N GLY A 201 3.85 -6.28 2.66
CA GLY A 201 4.58 -7.52 2.82
C GLY A 201 6.07 -7.36 3.13
N LEU A 202 6.64 -6.14 3.13
CA LEU A 202 8.06 -5.83 3.39
C LEU A 202 9.02 -6.70 2.56
N GLU A 203 8.79 -6.76 1.25
CA GLU A 203 9.59 -7.58 0.35
C GLU A 203 10.99 -7.01 0.10
N ILE A 204 11.92 -7.91 -0.24
CA ILE A 204 13.36 -7.64 -0.23
C ILE A 204 13.72 -6.52 -1.20
N GLU A 205 13.15 -6.54 -2.40
CA GLU A 205 13.39 -5.60 -3.48
C GLU A 205 12.90 -4.19 -3.09
N SER A 206 11.68 -4.07 -2.54
CA SER A 206 11.16 -2.79 -2.04
C SER A 206 11.99 -2.21 -0.91
N ILE A 207 12.48 -3.06 0.01
CA ILE A 207 13.40 -2.65 1.07
C ILE A 207 14.71 -2.14 0.46
N ALA A 208 15.30 -2.88 -0.48
CA ALA A 208 16.56 -2.53 -1.13
C ALA A 208 16.48 -1.19 -1.88
N VAL A 209 15.46 -1.00 -2.71
CA VAL A 209 15.22 0.27 -3.44
C VAL A 209 15.03 1.42 -2.46
N THR A 210 14.26 1.21 -1.39
CA THR A 210 14.06 2.23 -0.36
C THR A 210 15.37 2.62 0.31
N ILE A 211 16.21 1.65 0.69
CA ILE A 211 17.51 1.94 1.32
C ILE A 211 18.38 2.78 0.37
N CYS A 212 18.47 2.41 -0.91
CA CYS A 212 19.22 3.17 -1.92
C CYS A 212 18.73 4.62 -2.05
N ARG A 213 17.42 4.83 -2.16
CA ARG A 213 16.84 6.17 -2.32
C ARG A 213 17.06 7.07 -1.09
N PHE A 214 17.01 6.52 0.12
CA PHE A 214 17.15 7.34 1.34
C PHE A 214 18.59 7.56 1.79
N TRP A 215 19.45 6.54 1.67
CA TRP A 215 20.85 6.59 2.15
C TRP A 215 21.86 6.57 1.02
N GLY A 216 21.64 5.76 -0.02
CA GLY A 216 22.53 5.70 -1.18
C GLY A 216 22.71 7.06 -1.86
N ASP A 217 21.62 7.78 -2.10
CA ASP A 217 21.65 9.12 -2.71
C ASP A 217 22.43 10.16 -1.89
N ARG A 218 22.63 9.92 -0.59
CA ARG A 218 23.44 10.80 0.27
C ARG A 218 24.93 10.56 0.08
N ALA A 219 25.32 9.42 -0.46
CA ALA A 219 26.72 9.03 -0.65
C ALA A 219 27.40 9.69 -1.88
N VAL A 220 26.73 10.63 -2.55
CA VAL A 220 27.24 11.35 -3.73
C VAL A 220 28.60 12.01 -3.47
N SER A 221 28.86 12.48 -2.25
CA SER A 221 30.08 13.21 -1.92
C SER A 221 30.96 12.59 -0.84
N GLU A 222 30.37 11.80 0.06
CA GLU A 222 31.08 11.15 1.16
C GLU A 222 30.47 9.78 1.46
N PRO A 223 31.24 8.80 1.97
CA PRO A 223 30.68 7.51 2.32
C PRO A 223 29.57 7.60 3.38
N VAL A 224 28.55 6.76 3.24
CA VAL A 224 27.42 6.67 4.15
C VAL A 224 27.26 5.22 4.60
N THR A 225 27.46 4.96 5.88
CA THR A 225 27.18 3.65 6.49
C THR A 225 25.74 3.64 7.00
N VAL A 226 25.00 2.56 6.76
CA VAL A 226 23.67 2.36 7.35
C VAL A 226 23.57 0.98 7.98
N GLY A 227 23.00 0.94 9.18
CA GLY A 227 22.77 -0.29 9.93
C GLY A 227 21.29 -0.63 10.10
N VAL A 228 21.01 -1.89 10.43
CA VAL A 228 19.65 -2.39 10.72
C VAL A 228 18.92 -1.53 11.78
N SER A 229 19.64 -1.06 12.80
CA SER A 229 19.06 -0.23 13.87
C SER A 229 18.58 1.14 13.37
N GLU A 230 19.29 1.71 12.40
CA GLU A 230 18.97 3.02 11.83
C GLU A 230 17.72 2.94 10.94
N LEU A 231 17.61 1.87 10.15
CA LEU A 231 16.40 1.58 9.37
C LEU A 231 15.16 1.43 10.26
N ARG A 232 15.26 0.66 11.35
CA ARG A 232 14.15 0.49 12.31
C ARG A 232 13.74 1.79 12.99
N THR A 233 14.71 2.67 13.24
CA THR A 233 14.45 3.99 13.84
C THR A 233 13.79 4.92 12.83
N HIS A 234 14.24 4.90 11.57
CA HIS A 234 13.75 5.79 10.53
C HIS A 234 12.32 5.48 10.10
N PHE A 235 12.03 4.21 9.80
CA PHE A 235 10.71 3.83 9.28
C PHE A 235 9.68 3.55 10.38
N ASN A 236 10.10 3.48 11.66
CA ASN A 236 9.24 3.16 12.80
C ASN A 236 8.42 1.84 12.64
N TYR A 237 8.72 1.02 11.62
CA TYR A 237 8.13 -0.30 11.45
C TYR A 237 8.70 -1.24 12.50
N ARG A 238 7.87 -1.57 13.49
CA ARG A 238 8.21 -2.60 14.48
C ARG A 238 8.41 -3.97 13.83
N ASP A 239 7.88 -4.15 12.62
CA ASP A 239 7.80 -5.41 11.88
C ASP A 239 8.86 -5.57 10.79
N LEU A 240 9.81 -4.63 10.66
CA LEU A 240 10.97 -4.79 9.78
C LEU A 240 11.88 -5.91 10.32
N GLU A 241 11.60 -7.14 9.91
CA GLU A 241 12.30 -8.33 10.38
C GLU A 241 13.79 -8.24 10.02
N PRO A 242 14.72 -8.46 10.99
CA PRO A 242 16.15 -8.36 10.71
C PRO A 242 16.63 -9.29 9.59
N GLY A 243 15.92 -10.40 9.35
CA GLY A 243 16.20 -11.33 8.25
C GLY A 243 15.99 -10.68 6.88
N ARG A 244 14.85 -10.01 6.68
CA ARG A 244 14.49 -9.34 5.42
C ARG A 244 15.44 -8.20 5.11
N VAL A 245 15.78 -7.39 6.11
CA VAL A 245 16.78 -6.31 5.96
C VAL A 245 18.14 -6.87 5.55
N LYS A 246 18.56 -7.97 6.19
CA LYS A 246 19.82 -8.61 5.84
C LYS A 246 19.81 -9.11 4.40
N SER A 247 18.72 -9.72 3.96
CA SER A 247 18.56 -10.15 2.57
C SER A 247 18.55 -8.97 1.59
N ALA A 248 17.96 -7.82 1.96
CA ALA A 248 18.03 -6.61 1.16
C ALA A 248 19.47 -6.08 1.07
N PHE A 249 20.22 -6.10 2.16
CA PHE A 249 21.65 -5.77 2.13
C PHE A 249 22.46 -6.78 1.30
N ASP A 250 22.12 -8.08 1.32
CA ASP A 250 22.78 -9.09 0.50
C ASP A 250 22.51 -8.78 -1.00
N LEU A 251 21.27 -8.46 -1.35
CA LEU A 251 20.88 -8.02 -2.69
C LEU A 251 21.64 -6.77 -3.17
N LEU A 252 21.76 -5.74 -2.33
CA LEU A 252 22.44 -4.50 -2.68
C LEU A 252 23.95 -4.70 -2.93
N ASP A 253 24.61 -5.52 -2.10
CA ASP A 253 26.02 -5.89 -2.25
C ASP A 253 26.25 -6.68 -3.56
N GLU A 254 25.36 -7.64 -3.86
CA GLU A 254 25.40 -8.44 -5.09
C GLU A 254 25.21 -7.59 -6.37
N LEU A 255 24.39 -6.54 -6.31
CA LEU A 255 24.17 -5.60 -7.40
C LEU A 255 25.27 -4.53 -7.51
N GLY A 256 26.27 -4.54 -6.62
CA GLY A 256 27.34 -3.55 -6.59
C GLY A 256 26.90 -2.15 -6.13
N ALA A 257 25.72 -2.04 -5.51
CA ALA A 257 25.17 -0.77 -5.05
C ALA A 257 25.72 -0.33 -3.68
N CYS A 258 26.39 -1.21 -2.94
CA CYS A 258 27.07 -0.92 -1.68
C CYS A 258 28.18 -1.94 -1.41
N ASP A 259 29.01 -1.68 -0.41
CA ASP A 259 29.94 -2.66 0.15
C ASP A 259 29.46 -3.19 1.51
N ARG A 260 29.62 -4.49 1.74
CA ARG A 260 29.41 -5.09 3.07
C ARG A 260 30.53 -4.72 4.05
N VAL A 261 30.22 -3.88 5.05
CA VAL A 261 31.16 -3.58 6.14
C VAL A 261 31.04 -4.60 7.27
N GLU A 262 29.80 -4.92 7.67
CA GLU A 262 29.51 -5.95 8.67
C GLU A 262 28.24 -6.74 8.32
N LYS A 263 27.94 -7.80 9.10
CA LYS A 263 26.70 -8.59 8.89
C LYS A 263 25.42 -7.77 8.93
N ARG A 264 25.43 -6.63 9.65
CA ARG A 264 24.27 -5.78 9.91
C ARG A 264 24.45 -4.34 9.41
N GLU A 265 25.50 -4.08 8.63
CA GLU A 265 25.85 -2.75 8.16
C GLU A 265 26.38 -2.81 6.73
N ILE A 266 25.96 -1.86 5.92
CA ILE A 266 26.48 -1.64 4.56
C ILE A 266 27.02 -0.22 4.46
N GLU A 267 27.95 0.00 3.53
CA GLU A 267 28.49 1.31 3.21
C GLU A 267 28.24 1.64 1.74
N PHE A 268 27.62 2.79 1.51
CA PHE A 268 27.52 3.43 0.22
C PHE A 268 28.71 4.38 0.05
N THR A 269 29.32 4.37 -1.13
CA THR A 269 30.41 5.28 -1.49
C THR A 269 30.06 6.01 -2.80
N PRO A 270 30.73 7.13 -3.11
CA PRO A 270 30.54 7.80 -4.41
C PRO A 270 30.80 6.88 -5.62
N GLY A 271 31.58 5.81 -5.44
CA GLY A 271 31.86 4.82 -6.48
C GLY A 271 30.65 3.97 -6.87
N HIS A 272 29.70 3.76 -5.95
CA HIS A 272 28.49 2.95 -6.17
C HIS A 272 27.33 3.74 -6.80
N MET A 273 27.50 5.05 -7.02
CA MET A 273 26.43 5.92 -7.53
C MET A 273 25.80 5.47 -8.86
N PRO A 274 26.55 4.94 -9.85
CA PRO A 274 25.93 4.41 -11.06
C PRO A 274 24.91 3.30 -10.76
N GLU A 275 25.23 2.39 -9.86
CA GLU A 275 24.38 1.28 -9.46
C GLU A 275 23.21 1.76 -8.58
N ILE A 276 23.47 2.67 -7.63
CA ILE A 276 22.43 3.29 -6.78
C ILE A 276 21.35 3.97 -7.62
N LEU A 277 21.74 4.79 -8.61
CA LEU A 277 20.80 5.52 -9.47
C LEU A 277 20.03 4.61 -10.43
N ASN A 278 20.55 3.41 -10.71
CA ASN A 278 19.92 2.43 -11.60
C ASN A 278 19.35 1.23 -10.85
N ILE A 279 19.19 1.32 -9.52
CA ILE A 279 18.89 0.16 -8.67
C ILE A 279 17.61 -0.58 -9.10
N GLU A 280 16.58 0.15 -9.51
CA GLU A 280 15.33 -0.44 -9.99
C GLU A 280 15.51 -1.27 -11.25
N SER A 281 16.31 -0.78 -12.21
CA SER A 281 16.62 -1.50 -13.44
C SER A 281 17.44 -2.74 -13.13
N LEU A 282 18.46 -2.61 -12.27
CA LEU A 282 19.32 -3.73 -11.86
C LEU A 282 18.53 -4.86 -11.18
N ILE A 283 17.58 -4.51 -10.31
CA ILE A 283 16.72 -5.51 -9.67
C ILE A 283 15.78 -6.15 -10.70
N THR A 284 15.20 -5.35 -11.61
CA THR A 284 14.32 -5.87 -12.67
C THR A 284 15.02 -6.89 -13.55
N ASP A 285 16.23 -6.56 -14.02
CA ASP A 285 17.02 -7.42 -14.89
C ASP A 285 17.36 -8.75 -14.21
N ARG A 286 17.72 -8.71 -12.92
CA ARG A 286 17.98 -9.92 -12.12
C ARG A 286 16.74 -10.79 -11.94
N SER A 287 15.58 -10.21 -11.64
CA SER A 287 14.34 -10.98 -11.52
C SER A 287 13.96 -11.66 -12.84
N GLY A 288 14.31 -11.07 -13.98
CA GLY A 288 14.11 -11.66 -15.31
C GLY A 288 15.01 -12.87 -15.59
N ASP A 289 16.21 -12.92 -15.01
CA ASP A 289 17.16 -14.02 -15.16
C ASP A 289 16.80 -15.25 -14.28
N GLU A 290 16.30 -15.04 -13.05
CA GLU A 290 15.86 -16.14 -12.16
C GLU A 290 14.62 -16.88 -12.71
N ASP A 291 13.71 -16.17 -13.42
CA ASP A 291 12.55 -16.81 -14.07
C ASP A 291 12.95 -17.62 -15.32
N GLN A 292 14.07 -17.28 -15.99
CA GLN A 292 14.59 -18.03 -17.15
C GLN A 292 15.30 -19.33 -16.76
N GLU A 293 16.06 -19.37 -15.65
CA GLU A 293 16.69 -20.62 -15.19
C GLU A 293 15.64 -21.68 -14.77
N SER A 294 14.45 -21.27 -14.32
CA SER A 294 13.37 -22.22 -14.00
C SER A 294 12.68 -22.84 -15.22
N LEU A 295 12.76 -22.17 -16.37
CA LEU A 295 12.17 -22.63 -17.64
C LEU A 295 13.11 -23.56 -18.42
N ASP A 296 14.43 -23.42 -18.24
CA ASP A 296 15.43 -24.27 -18.89
C ASP A 296 15.61 -25.64 -18.20
N ASP A 297 15.18 -25.79 -16.94
CA ASP A 297 15.17 -27.09 -16.24
C ASP A 297 13.94 -27.97 -16.57
N PHE A 298 13.07 -27.53 -17.50
CA PHE A 298 11.87 -28.25 -17.92
C PHE A 298 11.86 -28.75 -19.37
N PHE A 299 13.01 -28.72 -20.08
CA PHE A 299 13.18 -29.33 -21.41
C PHE A 299 14.20 -30.48 -21.44
#